data_AF-A0A378BJG0-F1
#
_entry.id   AF-A0A378BJG0-F1
#
_cell.length_a   1.000
_cell.length_b   1.000
_cell.length_c   1.000
_cell.angle_alpha   90.00
_cell.angle_beta   90.00
_cell.angle_gamma   90.00
#
_symmetry.space_group_name_H-M   'P 1'
#
loop_
_entity.id
_entity.type
_entity.pdbx_description
1 polymer ?
#
loop_
_entity_poly.entity_id
_entity_poly.type
_entity_poly.pdbx_seq_one_letter_code
_entity_poly.pdbx_strand_id
1 'polypeptide(L)'
;MPPTLIELDSFDELKKEVFGPVLHVVRYNRNELDKLVEQINASGYGLTLGVHTRIDETIAQVTGSAKVGNLYVNRNMVGAVVGVQPFGGEGLSGTGPKAGGPLYLYRLLSSRPQDAVGVTFAPPGCGASLDAQLKTLLEKPLQALQQWAAGRPELQALCQQYSEQAQSGTQRLLPGQPASATP
;
A
#
# COMPACT_ATOMS: atom_id res chain seq x y z
N MET A 1 11.57 -30.63 -6.17
CA MET A 1 10.80 -30.34 -7.39
C MET A 1 11.62 -29.45 -8.31
N PRO A 2 11.65 -29.71 -9.62
CA PRO A 2 12.34 -28.83 -10.59
C PRO A 2 11.52 -27.54 -10.83
N PRO A 3 12.16 -26.45 -11.31
CA PRO A 3 11.45 -25.28 -11.82
C PRO A 3 10.44 -25.68 -12.90
N THR A 4 9.20 -25.19 -12.78
CA THR A 4 8.09 -25.56 -13.66
C THR A 4 7.38 -24.31 -14.15
N LEU A 5 7.04 -24.26 -15.44
CA LEU A 5 6.22 -23.21 -16.05
C LEU A 5 4.92 -23.83 -16.56
N ILE A 6 3.79 -23.20 -16.24
CA ILE A 6 2.45 -23.64 -16.63
C ILE A 6 1.75 -22.46 -17.30
N GLU A 7 1.36 -22.60 -18.56
CA GLU A 7 0.46 -21.65 -19.22
C GLU A 7 -0.98 -21.96 -18.81
N LEU A 8 -1.75 -20.91 -18.49
CA LEU A 8 -3.17 -21.00 -18.16
C LEU A 8 -3.97 -20.21 -19.21
N ASP A 9 -5.18 -20.66 -19.53
CA ASP A 9 -6.06 -19.95 -20.46
C ASP A 9 -6.62 -18.68 -19.80
N SER A 10 -6.78 -18.69 -18.47
CA SER A 10 -7.25 -17.54 -17.70
C SER A 10 -6.71 -17.49 -16.27
N PHE A 11 -6.72 -16.29 -15.67
CA PHE A 11 -6.32 -16.09 -14.27
C PHE A 11 -7.15 -16.93 -13.29
N ASP A 12 -8.43 -17.12 -13.57
CA ASP A 12 -9.38 -17.77 -12.67
C ASP A 12 -9.11 -19.28 -12.50
N GLU A 13 -8.25 -19.89 -13.32
CA GLU A 13 -7.83 -21.29 -13.14
C GLU A 13 -6.97 -21.48 -11.88
N LEU A 14 -6.24 -20.44 -11.44
CA LEU A 14 -5.43 -20.50 -10.23
C LEU A 14 -6.31 -20.34 -8.98
N LYS A 15 -6.74 -21.47 -8.40
CA LYS A 15 -7.67 -21.48 -7.27
C LYS A 15 -7.02 -21.28 -5.90
N LYS A 16 -5.74 -21.60 -5.76
CA LYS A 16 -5.01 -21.58 -4.49
C LYS A 16 -3.54 -21.25 -4.72
N GLU A 17 -2.89 -20.76 -3.68
CA GLU A 17 -1.46 -20.57 -3.66
C GLU A 17 -0.70 -21.91 -3.75
N VAL A 18 0.30 -21.95 -4.63
CA VAL A 18 1.21 -23.09 -4.79
C VAL A 18 2.59 -22.67 -4.29
N PHE A 19 2.95 -23.11 -3.09
CA PHE A 19 4.24 -22.83 -2.47
C PHE A 19 5.35 -23.72 -3.05
N GLY A 20 5.92 -23.31 -4.19
CA GLY A 20 7.00 -24.03 -4.86
C GLY A 20 7.57 -23.27 -6.06
N PRO A 21 8.56 -23.85 -6.77
CA PRO A 21 9.16 -23.22 -7.94
C PRO A 21 8.28 -23.39 -9.19
N VAL A 22 7.02 -22.94 -9.12
CA VAL A 22 6.02 -23.05 -10.19
C VAL A 22 5.58 -21.66 -10.61
N LEU A 23 5.81 -21.32 -11.88
CA LEU A 23 5.37 -20.07 -12.49
C LEU A 23 4.15 -20.33 -13.38
N HIS A 24 3.06 -19.61 -13.12
CA HIS A 24 1.89 -19.59 -14.00
C HIS A 24 1.99 -18.38 -14.93
N VAL A 25 1.65 -18.58 -16.21
CA VAL A 25 1.64 -17.53 -17.24
C VAL A 25 0.26 -17.43 -17.84
N VAL A 26 -0.30 -16.22 -17.84
CA VAL A 26 -1.57 -15.88 -18.49
C VAL A 26 -1.29 -14.76 -19.48
N ARG A 27 -1.86 -14.86 -20.68
CA ARG A 27 -1.79 -13.81 -21.71
C ARG A 27 -3.04 -12.94 -21.63
N TYR A 28 -2.89 -11.66 -21.90
CA TYR A 28 -4.00 -10.70 -21.92
C TYR A 28 -3.79 -9.70 -23.05
N ASN A 29 -4.89 -9.14 -23.59
CA ASN A 29 -4.79 -8.03 -24.54
C ASN A 29 -4.63 -6.71 -23.79
N ARG A 30 -3.88 -5.74 -24.34
CA ARG A 30 -3.61 -4.47 -23.65
C ARG A 30 -4.87 -3.70 -23.24
N ASN A 31 -5.92 -3.78 -24.05
CA ASN A 31 -7.23 -3.16 -23.77
C ASN A 31 -8.00 -3.85 -22.62
N GLU A 32 -7.52 -5.00 -22.13
CA GLU A 32 -8.11 -5.75 -21.01
C GLU A 32 -7.31 -5.60 -19.72
N LEU A 33 -6.30 -4.72 -19.67
CA LEU A 33 -5.45 -4.54 -18.48
C LEU A 33 -6.27 -4.19 -17.24
N ASP A 34 -7.25 -3.32 -17.34
CA ASP A 34 -8.10 -2.94 -16.19
C ASP A 34 -8.83 -4.15 -15.62
N LYS A 35 -9.45 -4.93 -16.51
CA LYS A 35 -10.14 -6.17 -16.14
C LYS A 35 -9.20 -7.19 -15.50
N LEU A 36 -7.97 -7.31 -16.00
CA LEU A 36 -6.97 -8.20 -15.40
C LEU A 36 -6.59 -7.75 -13.99
N VAL A 37 -6.38 -6.44 -13.77
CA VAL A 37 -6.08 -5.91 -12.43
C VAL A 37 -7.27 -6.13 -11.48
N GLU A 38 -8.50 -5.99 -11.96
CA GLU A 38 -9.70 -6.34 -11.19
C GLU A 38 -9.75 -7.81 -10.80
N GLN A 39 -9.42 -8.73 -11.73
CA GLN A 39 -9.33 -10.17 -11.43
C GLN A 39 -8.26 -10.48 -10.37
N ILE A 40 -7.08 -9.86 -10.49
CA ILE A 40 -6.01 -10.00 -9.50
C ILE A 40 -6.49 -9.54 -8.12
N ASN A 41 -7.11 -8.35 -8.04
CA ASN A 41 -7.68 -7.81 -6.81
C ASN A 41 -8.79 -8.70 -6.23
N ALA A 42 -9.59 -9.33 -7.10
CA ALA A 42 -10.69 -10.21 -6.71
C ALA A 42 -10.23 -11.58 -6.18
N SER A 43 -8.95 -11.94 -6.35
CA SER A 43 -8.38 -13.16 -5.76
C SER A 43 -8.45 -13.18 -4.22
N GLY A 44 -8.62 -12.00 -3.60
CA GLY A 44 -8.61 -11.80 -2.16
C GLY A 44 -7.21 -11.72 -1.55
N TYR A 45 -6.17 -12.06 -2.30
CA TYR A 45 -4.77 -11.85 -1.90
C TYR A 45 -4.30 -10.45 -2.30
N GLY A 46 -3.24 -9.98 -1.65
CA GLY A 46 -2.69 -8.64 -1.89
C GLY A 46 -1.30 -8.44 -1.28
N LEU A 47 -0.35 -9.33 -1.57
CA LEU A 47 1.00 -9.28 -0.99
C LEU A 47 1.98 -8.45 -1.83
N THR A 48 2.41 -8.97 -2.97
CA THR A 48 3.33 -8.31 -3.90
C THR A 48 2.74 -8.22 -5.31
N LEU A 49 3.03 -7.13 -6.02
CA LEU A 49 2.75 -7.00 -7.45
C LEU A 49 3.93 -6.35 -8.17
N GLY A 50 4.29 -6.90 -9.32
CA GLY A 50 5.33 -6.38 -10.20
C GLY A 50 4.75 -5.82 -11.49
N VAL A 51 5.24 -4.66 -11.92
CA VAL A 51 4.89 -4.06 -13.21
C VAL A 51 6.18 -3.80 -13.98
N HIS A 52 6.27 -4.35 -15.19
CA HIS A 52 7.37 -4.10 -16.10
C HIS A 52 6.86 -3.34 -17.32
N THR A 53 7.19 -2.06 -17.42
CA THR A 53 6.79 -1.18 -18.52
C THR A 53 7.65 0.07 -18.55
N ARG A 54 7.74 0.70 -19.72
CA ARG A 54 8.36 2.03 -19.90
C ARG A 54 7.33 3.14 -20.11
N ILE A 55 6.04 2.82 -19.94
CA ILE A 55 4.91 3.71 -20.21
C ILE A 55 4.36 4.19 -18.87
N ASP A 56 4.57 5.47 -18.56
CA ASP A 56 4.18 6.08 -17.28
C ASP A 56 2.68 5.97 -17.04
N GLU A 57 1.85 6.09 -18.08
CA GLU A 57 0.40 5.93 -17.99
C GLU A 57 0.02 4.52 -17.54
N THR A 58 0.80 3.50 -17.95
CA THR A 58 0.57 2.11 -17.52
C THR A 58 1.03 1.89 -16.08
N ILE A 59 2.13 2.52 -15.65
CA ILE A 59 2.57 2.51 -14.25
C ILE A 59 1.47 3.14 -13.37
N ALA A 60 0.99 4.33 -13.74
CA ALA A 60 -0.05 5.04 -13.00
C ALA A 60 -1.36 4.26 -12.96
N GLN A 61 -1.78 3.66 -14.08
CA GLN A 61 -2.99 2.84 -14.17
C GLN A 61 -2.94 1.65 -13.20
N VAL A 62 -1.84 0.89 -13.19
CA VAL A 62 -1.71 -0.30 -12.34
C VAL A 62 -1.53 0.09 -10.87
N THR A 63 -0.63 1.02 -10.58
CA THR A 63 -0.35 1.43 -9.18
C THR A 63 -1.54 2.13 -8.52
N GLY A 64 -2.37 2.84 -9.29
CA GLY A 64 -3.59 3.48 -8.78
C GLY A 64 -4.75 2.53 -8.52
N SER A 65 -4.75 1.33 -9.13
CA SER A 65 -5.87 0.38 -9.07
C SER A 65 -5.56 -0.91 -8.30
N ALA A 66 -4.28 -1.25 -8.16
CA ALA A 66 -3.84 -2.47 -7.47
C ALA A 66 -4.11 -2.41 -5.96
N LYS A 67 -4.67 -3.50 -5.43
CA LYS A 67 -4.91 -3.71 -4.00
C LYS A 67 -3.89 -4.68 -3.45
N VAL A 68 -2.66 -4.19 -3.27
CA VAL A 68 -1.55 -4.96 -2.74
C VAL A 68 -0.72 -4.16 -1.75
N GLY A 69 -0.05 -4.86 -0.84
CA GLY A 69 0.84 -4.23 0.12
C GLY A 69 2.12 -3.69 -0.51
N ASN A 70 2.76 -4.42 -1.43
CA ASN A 70 4.09 -4.10 -1.93
C ASN A 70 4.11 -4.09 -3.47
N LEU A 71 4.26 -2.92 -4.06
CA LEU A 71 4.37 -2.71 -5.51
C LEU A 71 5.84 -2.54 -5.92
N TYR A 72 6.21 -3.19 -7.03
CA TYR A 72 7.56 -3.15 -7.59
C TYR A 72 7.47 -2.77 -9.08
N VAL A 73 8.12 -1.68 -9.46
CA VAL A 73 8.17 -1.23 -10.85
C VAL A 73 9.55 -1.54 -11.42
N ASN A 74 9.59 -2.21 -12.57
CA ASN A 74 10.81 -2.50 -13.34
C ASN A 74 11.91 -3.24 -12.56
N ARG A 75 11.53 -4.10 -11.60
CA ARG A 75 12.43 -4.90 -10.77
C ARG A 75 11.77 -6.18 -10.28
N ASN A 76 12.55 -7.08 -9.69
CA ASN A 76 12.01 -8.29 -9.06
C ASN A 76 11.08 -7.96 -7.86
N MET A 77 10.23 -8.92 -7.50
CA MET A 77 9.18 -8.76 -6.47
C MET A 77 9.54 -9.38 -5.12
N VAL A 78 10.83 -9.66 -4.88
CA VAL A 78 11.33 -10.38 -3.70
C VAL A 78 12.42 -9.58 -3.01
N GLY A 79 12.78 -9.98 -1.78
CA GLY A 79 13.91 -9.37 -1.05
C GLY A 79 13.63 -7.95 -0.57
N ALA A 80 12.43 -7.71 -0.02
CA ALA A 80 12.11 -6.44 0.62
C ALA A 80 13.11 -6.10 1.73
N VAL A 81 13.66 -4.89 1.70
CA VAL A 81 14.67 -4.44 2.67
C VAL A 81 13.98 -3.76 3.85
N VAL A 82 14.29 -4.21 5.07
CA VAL A 82 13.78 -3.63 6.31
C VAL A 82 14.09 -2.12 6.36
N GLY A 83 13.08 -1.30 6.69
CA GLY A 83 13.21 0.15 6.76
C GLY A 83 13.18 0.88 5.41
N VAL A 84 13.26 0.17 4.27
CA VAL A 84 13.19 0.77 2.93
C VAL A 84 11.93 0.33 2.17
N GLN A 85 11.58 -0.96 2.25
CA GLN A 85 10.30 -1.49 1.76
C GLN A 85 9.59 -2.26 2.89
N PRO A 86 8.91 -1.58 3.82
CA PRO A 86 8.07 -2.24 4.81
C PRO A 86 7.16 -3.30 4.15
N PHE A 87 7.23 -4.53 4.66
CA PHE A 87 6.67 -5.68 3.97
C PHE A 87 5.42 -6.22 4.66
N GLY A 88 4.40 -6.55 3.88
CA GLY A 88 3.16 -7.14 4.36
C GLY A 88 2.00 -6.75 3.46
N GLY A 89 1.06 -7.67 3.26
CA GLY A 89 -0.07 -7.50 2.35
C GLY A 89 -1.34 -7.02 3.02
N GLU A 90 -2.43 -7.13 2.27
CA GLU A 90 -3.80 -6.93 2.73
C GLU A 90 -4.69 -8.13 2.32
N GLY A 91 -5.95 -8.13 2.76
CA GLY A 91 -6.90 -9.22 2.51
C GLY A 91 -6.41 -10.54 3.10
N LEU A 92 -6.45 -11.61 2.30
CA LEU A 92 -5.95 -12.95 2.66
C LEU A 92 -4.42 -12.97 2.89
N SER A 93 -3.69 -11.92 2.48
CA SER A 93 -2.25 -11.83 2.66
C SER A 93 -1.79 -11.23 4.00
N GLY A 94 -2.72 -10.76 4.84
CA GLY A 94 -2.41 -10.37 6.22
C GLY A 94 -3.22 -9.19 6.75
N THR A 95 -3.10 -8.96 8.05
CA THR A 95 -3.81 -7.89 8.77
C THR A 95 -3.01 -6.59 8.89
N GLY A 96 -1.70 -6.64 8.63
CA GLY A 96 -0.75 -5.63 9.04
C GLY A 96 -0.64 -5.47 10.58
N PRO A 97 0.12 -4.45 11.06
CA PRO A 97 0.93 -3.51 10.29
C PRO A 97 2.12 -4.17 9.58
N LYS A 98 2.71 -3.47 8.60
CA LYS A 98 3.86 -3.99 7.82
C LYS A 98 5.09 -4.23 8.70
N ALA A 99 5.68 -5.42 8.58
CA ALA A 99 6.94 -5.76 9.23
C ALA A 99 8.09 -4.92 8.66
N GLY A 100 9.05 -4.56 9.51
CA GLY A 100 10.13 -3.64 9.16
C GLY A 100 9.66 -2.21 8.84
N GLY A 101 8.39 -1.89 9.13
CA GLY A 101 7.82 -0.56 9.02
C GLY A 101 7.66 0.13 10.39
N PRO A 102 7.42 1.45 10.38
CA PRO A 102 7.37 2.26 11.60
C PRO A 102 6.21 1.92 12.55
N LEU A 103 5.18 1.23 12.05
CA LEU A 103 3.97 0.95 12.82
C LEU A 103 3.98 -0.40 13.54
N TYR A 104 4.94 -1.27 13.24
CA TYR A 104 4.90 -2.66 13.69
C TYR A 104 4.94 -2.78 15.22
N LEU A 105 5.85 -2.05 15.86
CA LEU A 105 6.05 -2.11 17.32
C LEU A 105 4.83 -1.63 18.09
N TYR A 106 4.08 -0.66 17.56
CA TYR A 106 2.86 -0.17 18.21
C TYR A 106 1.78 -1.23 18.36
N ARG A 107 1.79 -2.27 17.53
CA ARG A 107 0.84 -3.38 17.64
C ARG A 107 1.17 -4.34 18.77
N LEU A 108 2.41 -4.31 19.27
CA LEU A 108 2.91 -5.19 20.33
C LEU A 108 2.76 -4.57 21.73
N LEU A 109 2.39 -3.30 21.82
CA LEU A 109 2.18 -2.61 23.09
C LEU A 109 0.74 -2.81 23.58
N SER A 110 0.56 -2.96 24.90
CA SER A 110 -0.77 -2.96 25.53
C SER A 110 -1.42 -1.58 25.51
N SER A 111 -0.61 -0.51 25.47
CA SER A 111 -1.05 0.87 25.31
C SER A 111 0.04 1.69 24.61
N ARG A 112 -0.37 2.76 23.91
CA ARG A 112 0.53 3.71 23.28
C ARG A 112 -0.01 5.14 23.45
N PRO A 113 0.85 6.17 23.46
CA PRO A 113 0.40 7.55 23.34
C PRO A 113 -0.43 7.76 22.08
N GLN A 114 -1.41 8.66 22.14
CA GLN A 114 -2.33 8.93 21.03
C GLN A 114 -1.61 9.54 19.83
N ASP A 115 -0.63 10.41 20.10
CA ASP A 115 0.22 11.12 19.13
C ASP A 115 1.42 10.28 18.63
N ALA A 116 1.64 9.08 19.15
CA ALA A 116 2.84 8.28 18.89
C ALA A 116 3.13 8.07 17.40
N VAL A 117 2.08 7.85 16.60
CA VAL A 117 2.20 7.71 15.14
C VAL A 117 2.68 9.00 14.50
N GLY A 118 2.12 10.14 14.89
CA GLY A 118 2.55 11.45 14.42
C GLY A 118 4.00 11.75 14.78
N VAL A 119 4.43 11.40 16.00
CA VAL A 119 5.82 11.55 16.46
C VAL A 119 6.78 10.68 15.64
N THR A 120 6.43 9.41 15.37
CA THR A 120 7.28 8.53 14.56
C THR A 120 7.47 9.01 13.13
N PHE A 121 6.43 9.60 12.55
CA PHE A 121 6.48 10.15 11.20
C PHE A 121 6.92 11.62 11.16
N ALA A 122 7.19 12.25 12.30
CA ALA A 122 7.77 13.59 12.33
C ALA A 122 9.16 13.54 11.67
N PRO A 123 9.50 14.47 10.76
CA PRO A 123 10.77 14.42 10.06
C PRO A 123 11.95 14.50 11.04
N PRO A 124 12.88 13.53 11.06
CA PRO A 124 14.11 13.68 11.82
C PRO A 124 15.08 14.57 11.03
N GLY A 125 14.94 15.89 11.14
CA GLY A 125 15.95 16.89 10.71
C GLY A 125 16.44 16.85 9.26
N CYS A 126 15.92 15.97 8.41
CA CYS A 126 16.37 15.73 7.05
C CYS A 126 15.13 15.65 6.15
N GLY A 127 15.07 16.55 5.17
CA GLY A 127 13.90 16.91 4.36
C GLY A 127 13.34 15.82 3.45
N ALA A 128 12.87 14.70 4.02
CA ALA A 128 11.98 13.80 3.30
C ALA A 128 10.73 14.59 2.87
N SER A 129 10.50 14.70 1.56
CA SER A 129 9.34 15.40 1.03
C SER A 129 8.07 14.65 1.44
N LEU A 130 7.27 15.28 2.30
CA LEU A 130 5.93 14.84 2.62
C LEU A 130 5.00 15.30 1.51
N ASP A 131 4.43 14.37 0.77
CA ASP A 131 3.27 14.67 -0.07
C ASP A 131 2.00 14.43 0.75
N ALA A 132 1.15 15.45 0.82
CA ALA A 132 -0.11 15.45 1.55
C ALA A 132 -1.30 15.84 0.66
N GLN A 133 -1.16 15.80 -0.68
CA GLN A 133 -2.24 16.16 -1.61
C GLN A 133 -3.49 15.30 -1.40
N LEU A 134 -3.31 13.99 -1.21
CA LEU A 134 -4.41 13.08 -0.93
C LEU A 134 -5.03 13.34 0.44
N LYS A 135 -4.24 13.72 1.45
CA LYS A 135 -4.75 14.09 2.78
C LYS A 135 -5.76 15.24 2.68
N THR A 136 -5.46 16.29 1.92
CA THR A 136 -6.40 17.42 1.71
C THR A 136 -7.75 16.97 1.11
N LEU A 137 -7.75 15.98 0.22
CA LEU A 137 -8.98 15.41 -0.33
C LEU A 137 -9.75 14.60 0.73
N LEU A 138 -9.04 13.80 1.51
CA LEU A 138 -9.60 12.94 2.56
C LEU A 138 -10.07 13.72 3.80
N GLU A 139 -9.66 14.96 3.97
CA GLU A 139 -10.11 15.84 5.06
C GLU A 139 -11.52 16.40 4.84
N LYS A 140 -11.99 16.51 3.58
CA LYS A 140 -13.31 17.10 3.29
C LYS A 140 -14.48 16.43 4.01
N PRO A 141 -14.59 15.07 4.04
CA PRO A 141 -15.65 14.41 4.81
C PRO A 141 -15.54 14.66 6.32
N LEU A 142 -14.32 14.74 6.86
CA LEU A 142 -14.09 15.04 8.28
C LEU A 142 -14.51 16.47 8.63
N GLN A 143 -14.22 17.43 7.76
CA GLN A 143 -14.68 18.82 7.91
C GLN A 143 -16.21 18.91 7.87
N ALA A 144 -16.86 18.18 6.97
CA ALA A 144 -18.33 18.11 6.92
C ALA A 144 -18.91 17.53 8.23
N LEU A 145 -18.30 16.49 8.77
CA LEU A 145 -18.69 15.93 10.08
C LEU A 145 -18.48 16.94 11.21
N GLN A 146 -17.36 17.67 11.21
CA GLN A 146 -17.07 18.70 12.20
C GLN A 146 -18.10 19.83 12.18
N GLN A 147 -18.52 20.27 10.98
CA GLN A 147 -19.57 21.28 10.80
C GLN A 147 -20.93 20.78 11.30
N TRP A 148 -21.30 19.54 10.97
CA TRP A 148 -22.53 18.92 11.48
C TRP A 148 -22.52 18.78 13.01
N ALA A 149 -21.34 18.54 13.59
CA ALA A 149 -21.15 18.40 15.03
C ALA A 149 -21.10 19.72 15.82
N ALA A 150 -21.41 20.88 15.22
CA ALA A 150 -21.30 22.19 15.87
C ALA A 150 -22.06 22.33 17.21
N GLY A 151 -23.15 21.59 17.41
CA GLY A 151 -23.88 21.54 18.68
C GLY A 151 -23.42 20.45 19.66
N ARG A 152 -22.29 19.77 19.38
CA ARG A 152 -21.80 18.57 20.09
C ARG A 152 -20.30 18.76 20.41
N PRO A 153 -19.96 19.48 21.50
CA PRO A 153 -18.58 19.91 21.76
C PRO A 153 -17.60 18.75 21.91
N GLU A 154 -18.00 17.64 22.54
CA GLU A 154 -17.17 16.44 22.68
C GLU A 154 -16.82 15.81 21.33
N LEU A 155 -17.81 15.70 20.43
CA LEU A 155 -17.60 15.15 19.10
C LEU A 155 -16.74 16.09 18.24
N GLN A 156 -16.93 17.39 18.38
CA GLN A 156 -16.13 18.39 17.68
C GLN A 156 -14.65 18.32 18.10
N ALA A 157 -14.39 18.16 19.40
CA ALA A 157 -13.03 17.97 19.93
C ALA A 157 -12.37 16.69 19.38
N LEU A 158 -13.10 15.58 19.32
CA LEU A 158 -12.61 14.32 18.73
C LEU A 158 -12.30 14.47 17.23
N CYS A 159 -13.17 15.15 16.47
CA CYS A 159 -12.94 15.40 15.04
C CYS A 159 -11.67 16.22 14.81
N GLN A 160 -11.48 17.27 15.61
CA GLN A 160 -10.28 18.10 15.57
C GLN A 160 -9.03 17.27 15.87
N GLN A 161 -9.06 16.49 16.95
CA GLN A 161 -7.95 15.63 17.34
C GLN A 161 -7.59 14.64 16.22
N TYR A 162 -8.57 13.97 15.61
CA TYR A 162 -8.31 13.03 14.52
C TYR A 162 -7.78 13.72 13.27
N SER A 163 -8.23 14.94 12.95
CA SER A 163 -7.70 15.72 11.83
C SER A 163 -6.20 15.98 11.99
N GLU A 164 -5.77 16.34 13.21
CA GLU A 164 -4.38 16.65 13.53
C GLU A 164 -3.50 15.40 13.55
N GLN A 165 -3.99 14.30 14.12
CA GLN A 165 -3.18 13.09 14.35
C GLN A 165 -3.16 12.12 13.15
N ALA A 166 -4.21 12.11 12.31
CA ALA A 166 -4.32 11.17 11.20
C ALA A 166 -3.20 11.35 10.16
N GLN A 167 -2.59 10.24 9.76
CA GLN A 167 -1.59 10.17 8.69
C GLN A 167 -2.18 9.66 7.36
N SER A 168 -3.49 9.46 7.29
CA SER A 168 -4.18 9.02 6.07
C SER A 168 -3.95 10.03 4.93
N GLY A 169 -3.68 9.52 3.73
CA GLY A 169 -3.41 10.35 2.56
C GLY A 169 -2.04 11.04 2.55
N THR A 170 -1.12 10.64 3.43
CA THR A 170 0.27 11.10 3.37
C THR A 170 1.14 10.10 2.62
N GLN A 171 2.10 10.60 1.84
CA GLN A 171 3.12 9.81 1.16
C GLN A 171 4.50 10.33 1.52
N ARG A 172 5.45 9.41 1.63
CA ARG A 172 6.81 9.69 2.08
C ARG A 172 7.78 8.84 1.29
N LEU A 173 8.84 9.47 0.80
CA LEU A 173 10.00 8.76 0.28
C LEU A 173 10.86 8.28 1.45
N LEU A 174 11.10 6.97 1.53
CA LEU A 174 11.98 6.40 2.54
C LEU A 174 13.44 6.48 2.06
N PRO A 175 14.42 6.78 2.93
CA PRO A 175 15.83 6.73 2.59
C PRO A 175 16.22 5.35 2.06
N GLY A 176 16.91 5.31 0.92
CA GLY A 176 17.28 4.09 0.22
C GLY A 176 18.29 4.37 -0.88
N GLN A 177 18.71 3.34 -1.62
CA GLN A 177 19.66 3.55 -2.71
C GLN A 177 19.05 4.41 -3.84
N PRO A 178 19.79 5.40 -4.38
CA PRO A 178 19.26 6.39 -5.34
C PRO A 178 18.59 5.77 -6.58
N ALA A 179 19.05 4.61 -7.03
CA ALA A 179 18.55 3.93 -8.23
C ALA A 179 17.17 3.27 -8.07
N SER A 180 16.53 3.37 -6.90
CA SER A 180 15.26 2.68 -6.60
C SER A 180 14.05 3.62 -6.44
N ALA A 181 14.24 4.93 -6.60
CA ALA A 181 13.24 5.96 -6.29
C ALA A 181 12.61 6.66 -7.51
N THR A 182 12.96 6.26 -8.74
CA THR A 182 12.38 6.83 -9.96
C THR A 182 11.51 5.78 -10.63
N PRO A 183 10.26 6.10 -11.02
CA PRO A 183 9.42 5.21 -11.83
C PRO A 183 10.08 4.85 -13.17
#